data_AF-A0A3N5MZ33-F1
#
_entry.id   AF-A0A3N5MZ33-F1
#
_cell.length_a   1.000
_cell.length_b   1.000
_cell.length_c   1.000
_cell.angle_alpha   90.00
_cell.angle_beta   90.00
_cell.angle_gamma   90.00
#
_symmetry.space_group_name_H-M   'P 1'
#
loop_
_entity.id
_entity.type
_entity.pdbx_description
1 polymer ?
#
loop_
_entity_poly.entity_id
_entity_poly.type
_entity_poly.pdbx_seq_one_letter_code
_entity_poly.pdbx_strand_id
1 'polypeptide(L)'
;MRATVVTFTPGARTAWHSHPVGQTLFCLSGAGRVQRAGEQVQEIRAGDTVIIPPDTRHWHGAAPGKLFSHLAMSELNDKGEGTAWFEHVSDADYNATPAPVV
;
A
#
# COMPACT_ATOMS: atom_id res chain seq x y z
N MET A 1 -14.44 -10.85 2.28
CA MET A 1 -12.95 -10.96 2.33
C MET A 1 -12.32 -11.51 1.04
N ARG A 2 -11.37 -10.77 0.44
CA ARG A 2 -10.40 -11.24 -0.55
C ARG A 2 -8.99 -11.10 0.03
N ALA A 3 -8.13 -12.09 -0.21
CA ALA A 3 -6.73 -12.08 0.20
C ALA A 3 -5.81 -12.45 -0.97
N THR A 4 -4.75 -11.67 -1.21
CA THR A 4 -3.84 -11.88 -2.35
C THR A 4 -2.42 -11.60 -1.94
N VAL A 5 -1.48 -12.48 -2.33
CA VAL A 5 -0.05 -12.19 -2.22
C VAL A 5 0.37 -11.39 -3.44
N VAL A 6 0.95 -10.21 -3.21
CA VAL A 6 1.45 -9.33 -4.27
C VAL A 6 2.94 -9.16 -4.10
N THR A 7 3.69 -9.27 -5.20
CA THR A 7 5.14 -9.05 -5.22
C THR A 7 5.47 -7.91 -6.17
N PHE A 8 6.22 -6.93 -5.67
CA PHE A 8 6.69 -5.76 -6.40
C PHE A 8 8.18 -5.89 -6.70
N THR A 9 8.55 -5.65 -7.96
CA THR A 9 9.94 -5.41 -8.36
C THR A 9 10.44 -4.07 -7.80
N PRO A 10 11.76 -3.84 -7.72
CA PRO A 10 12.31 -2.58 -7.23
C PRO A 10 11.64 -1.33 -7.80
N GLY A 11 11.04 -0.52 -6.92
CA GLY A 11 10.33 0.71 -7.26
C GLY A 11 8.98 0.57 -7.94
N ALA A 12 8.49 -0.66 -8.15
CA ALA A 12 7.10 -0.88 -8.57
C ALA A 12 6.13 -0.56 -7.43
N ARG A 13 5.00 0.06 -7.77
CA ARG A 13 3.95 0.47 -6.83
C ARG A 13 2.59 0.42 -7.48
N THR A 14 1.55 0.34 -6.67
CA THR A 14 0.16 0.53 -7.13
C THR A 14 -0.05 1.95 -7.65
N ALA A 15 -1.14 2.17 -8.39
CA ALA A 15 -1.72 3.51 -8.51
C ALA A 15 -2.33 3.94 -7.16
N TRP A 16 -2.61 5.23 -7.01
CA TRP A 16 -3.43 5.69 -5.91
C TRP A 16 -4.79 4.98 -5.95
N HIS A 17 -5.28 4.51 -4.80
CA HIS A 17 -6.56 3.82 -4.71
C HIS A 17 -7.13 3.91 -3.30
N SER A 18 -8.37 3.45 -3.13
CA SER A 18 -9.04 3.31 -1.83
C SER A 18 -9.91 2.05 -1.81
N HIS A 19 -10.24 1.57 -0.60
CA HIS A 19 -11.17 0.46 -0.40
C HIS A 19 -12.29 0.89 0.54
N PRO A 20 -13.57 0.57 0.23
CA PRO A 20 -14.71 1.08 0.97
C PRO A 20 -14.86 0.50 2.39
N VAL A 21 -14.17 -0.61 2.68
CA VAL A 21 -14.13 -1.25 4.01
C VAL A 21 -12.71 -1.23 4.60
N GLY A 22 -11.79 -0.53 3.94
CA GLY A 22 -10.38 -0.48 4.30
C GLY A 22 -9.58 -1.68 3.80
N GLN A 23 -8.30 -1.71 4.17
CA GLN A 23 -7.37 -2.75 3.77
C GLN A 23 -6.37 -3.04 4.89
N THR A 24 -6.02 -4.32 5.05
CA THR A 24 -4.90 -4.74 5.90
C THR A 24 -3.81 -5.35 5.04
N LEU A 25 -2.57 -4.90 5.24
CA LEU A 25 -1.39 -5.48 4.63
C LEU A 25 -0.56 -6.20 5.68
N PHE A 26 -0.12 -7.41 5.39
CA PHE A 26 0.90 -8.10 6.19
C PHE A 26 2.15 -8.32 5.33
N CYS A 27 3.26 -7.72 5.73
CA CYS A 27 4.50 -7.72 4.96
C CYS A 27 5.22 -9.08 5.11
N LEU A 28 5.42 -9.77 3.99
CA LEU A 28 5.96 -11.13 3.97
C LEU A 28 7.49 -11.14 3.80
N SER A 29 8.02 -10.31 2.90
CA SER A 29 9.45 -10.28 2.61
C SER A 29 9.90 -8.95 1.99
N GLY A 30 11.19 -8.66 2.15
CA GLY A 30 11.81 -7.49 1.54
C GLY A 30 11.48 -6.17 2.24
N ALA A 31 11.51 -5.07 1.47
CA ALA A 31 11.25 -3.73 1.99
C ALA A 31 10.37 -2.93 1.00
N GLY A 32 9.29 -2.38 1.53
CA GLY A 32 8.28 -1.64 0.79
C GLY A 32 8.11 -0.21 1.28
N ARG A 33 7.18 0.49 0.63
CA ARG A 33 6.68 1.80 1.00
C ARG A 33 5.16 1.80 0.97
N VAL A 34 4.56 2.58 1.86
CA VAL A 34 3.13 2.91 1.84
C VAL A 34 2.96 4.40 2.11
N GLN A 35 1.95 5.01 1.51
CA GLN A 35 1.59 6.40 1.78
C GLN A 35 0.08 6.57 1.73
N ARG A 36 -0.48 7.28 2.72
CA ARG A 36 -1.85 7.82 2.67
C ARG A 36 -1.79 9.25 2.13
N ALA A 37 -2.77 9.67 1.36
CA ALA A 37 -2.78 11.00 0.74
C ALA A 37 -2.68 12.10 1.82
N GLY A 38 -1.71 13.01 1.66
CA GLY A 38 -1.42 14.08 2.64
C GLY A 38 -0.54 13.66 3.82
N GLU A 39 -0.20 12.38 3.95
CA GLU A 39 0.74 11.88 4.97
C GLU A 39 2.14 11.65 4.39
N GLN A 40 3.11 11.49 5.28
CA GLN A 40 4.47 11.11 4.91
C GLN A 40 4.53 9.66 4.43
N VAL A 41 5.46 9.38 3.53
CA VAL A 41 5.76 8.00 3.10
C VAL A 41 6.30 7.22 4.30
N GLN A 42 5.87 5.97 4.46
CA GLN A 42 6.34 5.07 5.50
C GLN A 42 7.07 3.89 4.87
N GLU A 43 8.25 3.53 5.40
CA GLU A 43 8.90 2.26 5.05
C GLU A 43 8.25 1.10 5.82
N ILE A 44 8.07 -0.03 5.14
CA ILE A 44 7.50 -1.25 5.71
C ILE A 44 8.38 -2.45 5.38
N ARG A 45 8.52 -3.40 6.30
CA ARG A 45 9.42 -4.55 6.22
C ARG A 45 8.70 -5.83 6.65
N ALA A 46 9.33 -6.98 6.36
CA ALA A 46 8.78 -8.28 6.75
C ALA A 46 8.41 -8.32 8.24
N GLY A 47 7.18 -8.75 8.53
CA GLY A 47 6.58 -8.77 9.88
C GLY A 47 5.67 -7.58 10.19
N ASP A 48 5.79 -6.47 9.46
CA ASP A 48 4.95 -5.29 9.69
C ASP A 48 3.50 -5.54 9.24
N THR A 49 2.56 -5.02 10.04
CA THR A 49 1.13 -4.95 9.69
C THR A 49 0.73 -3.51 9.43
N VAL A 50 0.15 -3.23 8.26
CA VAL A 50 -0.39 -1.91 7.93
C VAL A 50 -1.91 -1.99 7.92
N ILE A 51 -2.57 -1.18 8.75
CA ILE A 51 -4.02 -0.99 8.74
C ILE A 51 -4.32 0.31 8.00
N ILE A 52 -5.13 0.20 6.96
CA ILE A 52 -5.54 1.30 6.10
C ILE A 52 -7.06 1.47 6.28
N PRO A 53 -7.52 2.58 6.87
CA PRO A 53 -8.94 2.77 7.14
C PRO A 53 -9.80 2.79 5.86
N PRO A 54 -11.13 2.58 5.99
CA PRO A 54 -12.09 2.78 4.91
C PRO A 54 -11.90 4.10 4.17
N ASP A 55 -12.10 4.07 2.86
CA ASP A 55 -12.08 5.21 1.94
C ASP A 55 -10.77 6.02 1.94
N THR A 56 -9.73 5.53 2.60
CA THR A 56 -8.43 6.18 2.65
C THR A 56 -7.76 6.04 1.29
N ARG A 57 -7.48 7.17 0.63
CA ARG A 57 -6.69 7.20 -0.59
C ARG A 57 -5.21 6.95 -0.27
N HIS A 58 -4.64 5.90 -0.85
CA HIS A 58 -3.28 5.44 -0.54
C HIS A 58 -2.62 4.73 -1.73
N TRP A 59 -1.31 4.51 -1.62
CA TRP A 59 -0.56 3.58 -2.48
C TRP A 59 0.40 2.76 -1.64
N HIS A 60 0.84 1.62 -2.18
CA HIS A 60 1.88 0.80 -1.59
C HIS A 60 2.70 0.10 -2.68
N GLY A 61 3.94 -0.24 -2.38
CA GLY A 61 4.86 -0.85 -3.35
C GLY A 61 6.22 -1.17 -2.76
N ALA A 62 7.17 -1.53 -3.62
CA ALA A 62 8.55 -1.77 -3.23
C ALA A 62 9.32 -0.47 -2.96
N ALA A 63 10.25 -0.52 -2.02
CA ALA A 63 11.24 0.53 -1.84
C ALA A 63 12.25 0.55 -3.03
N PRO A 64 12.99 1.66 -3.24
CA PRO A 64 14.01 1.73 -4.28
C PRO A 64 15.05 0.62 -4.14
N GLY A 65 15.31 -0.11 -5.23
CA GLY A 65 16.34 -1.17 -5.26
C GLY A 65 16.01 -2.43 -4.45
N LYS A 66 14.78 -2.61 -3.95
CA LYS A 66 14.39 -3.77 -3.12
C LYS A 66 13.22 -4.52 -3.74
N LEU A 67 13.23 -5.85 -3.66
CA LEU A 67 12.01 -6.64 -3.85
C LEU A 67 11.12 -6.49 -2.61
N PHE A 68 9.81 -6.59 -2.79
CA PHE A 68 8.86 -6.55 -1.68
C PHE A 68 7.67 -7.45 -1.96
N SER A 69 7.22 -8.19 -0.96
CA SER A 69 5.99 -9.00 -1.03
C SER A 69 5.15 -8.84 0.23
N HIS A 70 3.84 -8.76 0.05
CA HIS A 70 2.88 -8.70 1.16
C HIS A 70 1.59 -9.45 0.84
N LEU A 71 0.89 -9.86 1.88
CA LEU A 71 -0.50 -10.28 1.81
C LEU A 71 -1.39 -9.03 1.88
N ALA A 72 -2.26 -8.83 0.89
CA ALA A 72 -3.25 -7.76 0.86
C ALA A 72 -4.64 -8.34 1.17
N MET A 73 -5.33 -7.82 2.19
CA MET A 73 -6.65 -8.27 2.62
C MET A 73 -7.63 -7.10 2.57
N SER A 74 -8.74 -7.28 1.85
CA SER A 74 -9.79 -6.26 1.68
C SER A 74 -11.16 -6.90 1.51
N GLU A 75 -12.22 -6.12 1.71
CA GLU A 75 -13.60 -6.58 1.60
C GLU A 75 -14.39 -5.75 0.58
N LEU A 76 -15.51 -6.32 0.11
CA LEU A 76 -16.50 -5.56 -0.63
C LEU A 76 -17.47 -4.93 0.38
N ASN A 77 -18.01 -3.75 0.06
CA ASN A 77 -19.10 -3.18 0.85
C ASN A 77 -20.45 -3.89 0.55
N ASP A 78 -21.52 -3.46 1.21
CA ASP A 78 -22.87 -4.04 1.06
C ASP A 78 -23.45 -3.92 -0.37
N LYS A 79 -22.88 -3.03 -1.20
CA LYS A 79 -23.25 -2.87 -2.62
C LYS A 79 -22.40 -3.73 -3.56
N GLY A 80 -21.45 -4.51 -3.02
CA GLY A 80 -20.52 -5.31 -3.80
C GLY A 80 -19.35 -4.53 -4.40
N GLU A 81 -19.12 -3.28 -3.97
CA GLU A 81 -18.03 -2.44 -4.47
C GLU A 81 -16.72 -2.75 -3.74
N GLY A 82 -15.62 -2.78 -4.49
CA GLY A 82 -14.27 -3.04 -3.98
C GLY A 82 -13.35 -1.84 -4.21
N THR A 83 -12.15 -2.09 -4.74
CA THR A 83 -11.14 -1.05 -4.96
C THR A 83 -11.59 0.05 -5.93
N ALA A 84 -11.52 1.31 -5.49
CA ALA A 84 -11.64 2.47 -6.36
C ALA A 84 -10.23 2.95 -6.76
N TRP A 85 -9.93 2.91 -8.06
CA TRP A 85 -8.63 3.29 -8.62
C TRP A 85 -8.61 4.75 -9.05
N PHE A 86 -7.45 5.40 -8.87
CA PHE A 86 -7.17 6.78 -9.30
C PHE A 86 -5.93 6.80 -10.21
N GLU A 87 -5.23 7.94 -10.27
CA GLU A 87 -4.04 8.12 -11.08
C GLU A 87 -2.82 7.36 -10.54
N HIS A 88 -1.84 7.14 -11.44
CA HIS A 88 -0.55 6.59 -11.05
C HIS A 88 0.20 7.52 -10.09
N VAL A 89 0.95 6.92 -9.16
CA VAL A 89 1.78 7.66 -8.21
C VAL A 89 2.92 8.34 -8.97
N SER A 90 2.98 9.67 -8.86
CA SER A 90 4.05 10.45 -9.48
C SER A 90 5.42 10.10 -8.89
N ASP A 91 6.50 10.32 -9.63
CA ASP A 91 7.84 10.13 -9.09
C ASP A 91 8.13 11.09 -7.93
N ALA A 92 7.49 12.27 -7.90
CA ALA A 92 7.63 13.21 -6.79
C ALA A 92 7.03 12.63 -5.50
N ASP A 93 5.80 12.08 -5.57
CA ASP A 93 5.15 11.44 -4.41
C ASP A 93 5.93 10.20 -3.96
N TYR A 94 6.38 9.37 -4.92
CA TYR A 94 7.15 8.16 -4.63
C TYR A 94 8.50 8.45 -3.96
N ASN A 95 9.16 9.55 -4.35
CA ASN A 95 10.48 9.94 -3.83
C ASN A 95 10.40 10.87 -2.61
N ALA A 96 9.22 11.21 -2.10
CA ALA A 96 9.08 11.98 -0.87
C ALA A 96 9.80 11.29 0.29
N THR A 97 10.45 12.09 1.15
CA THR A 97 11.27 11.57 2.26
C THR A 97 10.42 10.73 3.23
N PRO A 98 10.79 9.47 3.49
CA PRO A 98 10.07 8.66 4.45
C PRO A 98 10.19 9.19 5.88
N ALA A 99 9.11 9.09 6.65
CA ALA A 99 9.15 9.34 8.09
C ALA A 99 10.02 8.28 8.79
N PRO A 100 10.77 8.62 9.85
CA PRO A 100 11.27 7.62 10.79
C PRO A 100 10.08 6.84 11.38
N VAL A 101 10.19 5.51 11.46
CA VAL A 101 9.20 4.68 12.17
C VAL A 101 9.29 5.05 13.66
N VAL A 102 8.19 5.54 14.24
CA VAL A 102 7.99 5.65 15.69
C VAL A 102 7.41 4.36 16.25
#